data_AF-A0A7S1DQI1-F1
#
_entry.id   AF-A0A7S1DQI1-F1
#
_cell.length_a   1.000
_cell.length_b   1.000
_cell.length_c   1.000
_cell.angle_alpha   90.00
_cell.angle_beta   90.00
_cell.angle_gamma   90.00
#
_symmetry.space_group_name_H-M   'P 1'
#
loop_
_entity.id
_entity.type
_entity.pdbx_description
1 polymer ?
#
loop_
_entity_poly.entity_id
_entity_poly.type
_entity_poly.pdbx_seq_one_letter_code
_entity_poly.pdbx_strand_id
1 'polypeptide(L)'
;IFAGGTAAGWVSGGALNPAVAFALDASSLSISGFGASLPYALFQCLGGAAAAVTFKSLHPSEYGAAVAAGSRQELKIKVAAEFIGTFFLCLTAGLSVLGGGRASGFAIASALMVMVYATGHLSGGHLNPAVTVAFLATERGIITNRQAGWYAASQLSGGLVAAAVYTPVAGDAFELGPGEGFGWLGVVSAELTFTLALCYVVLAVTTYSKDMFGLAIG
;
A
#
# COMPACT_ATOMS: atom_id res chain seq x y z
N ILE A 1 1.89 1.73 -11.56
CA ILE A 1 2.14 0.73 -12.63
C ILE A 1 3.23 -0.25 -12.21
N PHE A 2 4.45 0.21 -11.90
CA PHE A 2 5.55 -0.67 -11.49
C PHE A 2 5.18 -1.66 -10.37
N ALA A 3 4.75 -1.17 -9.20
CA ALA A 3 4.38 -2.02 -8.06
C ALA A 3 3.33 -3.09 -8.42
N GLY A 4 2.19 -2.69 -9.00
CA GLY A 4 1.13 -3.62 -9.38
C GLY A 4 1.52 -4.56 -10.53
N GLY A 5 2.28 -4.09 -11.51
CA GLY A 5 2.73 -4.90 -12.65
C GLY A 5 3.77 -5.95 -12.22
N THR A 6 4.67 -5.61 -11.30
CA THR A 6 5.62 -6.58 -10.73
C THR A 6 4.94 -7.54 -9.76
N ALA A 7 4.06 -7.04 -8.90
CA ALA A 7 3.39 -7.85 -7.89
C ALA A 7 2.35 -8.81 -8.49
N ALA A 8 1.53 -8.37 -9.44
CA ALA A 8 0.43 -9.16 -10.01
C ALA A 8 0.69 -9.61 -11.47
N GLY A 9 1.85 -9.30 -12.03
CA GLY A 9 2.19 -9.61 -13.42
C GLY A 9 2.28 -11.11 -13.70
N TRP A 10 2.74 -11.90 -12.72
CA TRP A 10 2.77 -13.35 -12.83
C TRP A 10 1.36 -13.98 -12.79
N VAL A 11 0.34 -13.24 -12.35
CA VAL A 11 -1.06 -13.68 -12.33
C VAL A 11 -1.77 -13.34 -13.64
N SER A 12 -1.62 -12.09 -14.12
CA SER A 12 -2.46 -11.53 -15.22
C SER A 12 -1.66 -10.89 -16.37
N GLY A 13 -0.34 -10.96 -16.35
CA GLY A 13 0.51 -10.21 -17.29
C GLY A 13 0.62 -8.71 -17.00
N GLY A 14 -0.10 -8.19 -15.99
CA GLY A 14 0.15 -6.84 -15.45
C GLY A 14 -0.19 -5.67 -16.38
N ALA A 15 -1.15 -5.84 -17.30
CA ALA A 15 -1.52 -4.79 -18.26
C ALA A 15 -2.03 -3.51 -17.58
N LEU A 16 -2.86 -3.65 -16.53
CA LEU A 16 -3.38 -2.56 -15.66
C LEU A 16 -3.93 -1.32 -16.39
N ASN A 17 -4.33 -1.47 -17.65
CA ASN A 17 -4.79 -0.39 -18.52
C ASN A 17 -5.54 -1.01 -19.72
N PRO A 18 -6.78 -0.58 -20.03
CA PRO A 18 -7.57 -1.15 -21.12
C PRO A 18 -6.91 -1.03 -22.49
N ALA A 19 -6.25 0.10 -22.77
CA ALA A 19 -5.55 0.31 -24.03
C ALA A 19 -4.30 -0.58 -24.14
N VAL A 20 -3.59 -0.82 -23.05
CA VAL A 20 -2.45 -1.76 -23.02
C VAL A 20 -2.94 -3.19 -23.22
N ALA A 21 -4.01 -3.59 -22.53
CA ALA A 21 -4.60 -4.92 -22.68
C ALA A 21 -5.08 -5.14 -24.13
N PHE A 22 -5.77 -4.17 -24.72
CA PHE A 22 -6.20 -4.22 -26.11
C PHE A 22 -5.02 -4.31 -27.08
N ALA A 23 -3.97 -3.52 -26.89
CA ALA A 23 -2.79 -3.56 -27.75
C ALA A 23 -2.07 -4.92 -27.70
N LEU A 24 -1.98 -5.53 -26.51
CA LEU A 24 -1.39 -6.86 -26.32
C LEU A 24 -2.27 -7.98 -26.94
N ASP A 25 -3.58 -7.87 -26.83
CA ASP A 25 -4.53 -8.83 -27.42
C ASP A 25 -4.53 -8.72 -28.95
N ALA A 26 -4.55 -7.49 -29.49
CA ALA A 26 -4.49 -7.23 -30.93
C ALA A 26 -3.18 -7.71 -31.56
N SER A 27 -2.04 -7.58 -30.87
CA SER A 27 -0.76 -8.09 -31.38
C SER A 27 -0.69 -9.62 -31.40
N SER A 28 -1.56 -10.29 -30.63
CA SER A 28 -1.64 -11.75 -30.55
C SER A 28 -2.68 -12.37 -31.50
N LEU A 29 -3.31 -11.57 -32.37
CA LEU A 29 -4.43 -11.99 -33.23
C LEU A 29 -4.12 -13.24 -34.06
N SER A 30 -2.92 -13.34 -34.63
CA SER A 30 -2.50 -14.48 -35.45
C SER A 30 -2.01 -15.70 -34.65
N ILE A 31 -1.90 -15.58 -33.32
CA ILE A 31 -1.37 -16.63 -32.43
C ILE A 31 -2.49 -17.23 -31.57
N SER A 32 -3.24 -16.38 -30.88
CA SER A 32 -4.25 -16.76 -29.88
C SER A 32 -5.64 -16.18 -30.14
N GLY A 33 -5.84 -15.46 -31.24
CA GLY A 33 -7.09 -14.76 -31.54
C GLY A 33 -7.21 -13.43 -30.81
N PHE A 34 -8.43 -12.89 -30.72
CA PHE A 34 -8.74 -11.61 -30.08
C PHE A 34 -9.96 -11.75 -29.16
N GLY A 35 -9.98 -11.00 -28.07
CA GLY A 35 -11.10 -10.91 -27.13
C GLY A 35 -10.71 -11.06 -25.67
N ALA A 36 -9.47 -11.49 -25.37
CA ALA A 36 -8.97 -11.61 -24.00
C ALA A 36 -8.88 -10.24 -23.29
N SER A 37 -8.73 -9.16 -24.06
CA SER A 37 -8.71 -7.79 -23.57
C SER A 37 -10.06 -7.29 -23.04
N LEU A 38 -11.19 -7.89 -23.46
CA LEU A 38 -12.54 -7.44 -23.05
C LEU A 38 -12.80 -7.62 -21.54
N PRO A 39 -12.60 -8.80 -20.94
CA PRO A 39 -12.71 -8.93 -19.49
C PRO A 39 -11.68 -8.07 -18.75
N TYR A 40 -10.47 -7.91 -19.28
CA TYR A 40 -9.45 -7.01 -18.68
C TYR A 40 -9.97 -5.57 -18.63
N ALA A 41 -10.49 -5.06 -19.75
CA ALA A 41 -11.02 -3.71 -19.85
C ALA A 41 -12.20 -3.49 -18.88
N LEU A 42 -13.11 -4.46 -18.77
CA LEU A 42 -14.22 -4.40 -17.80
C LEU A 42 -13.71 -4.24 -16.38
N PHE A 43 -12.82 -5.12 -15.90
CA PHE A 43 -12.34 -5.07 -14.53
C PHE A 43 -11.42 -3.87 -14.25
N GLN A 44 -10.65 -3.42 -15.23
CA GLN A 44 -9.84 -2.20 -15.12
C GLN A 44 -10.73 -0.95 -15.02
N CYS A 45 -11.83 -0.88 -15.77
CA CYS A 45 -12.83 0.19 -15.64
C CYS A 45 -13.54 0.14 -14.28
N LEU A 46 -13.90 -1.05 -13.78
CA LEU A 46 -14.45 -1.21 -12.43
C LEU A 46 -13.47 -0.75 -11.35
N GLY A 47 -12.18 -1.07 -11.50
CA GLY A 47 -11.12 -0.56 -10.63
C GLY A 47 -11.02 0.97 -10.65
N GLY A 48 -11.11 1.58 -11.84
CA GLY A 48 -11.16 3.04 -11.98
C GLY A 48 -12.39 3.67 -11.31
N ALA A 49 -13.57 3.06 -11.44
CA ALA A 49 -14.78 3.52 -10.77
C ALA A 49 -14.68 3.42 -9.24
N ALA A 50 -14.14 2.30 -8.72
CA ALA A 50 -13.89 2.11 -7.30
C ALA A 50 -12.88 3.14 -6.75
N ALA A 51 -11.83 3.45 -7.52
CA ALA A 51 -10.88 4.51 -7.18
C ALA A 51 -11.56 5.89 -7.09
N ALA A 52 -12.46 6.23 -8.01
CA ALA A 52 -13.20 7.49 -7.99
C ALA A 52 -14.09 7.62 -6.75
N VAL A 53 -14.82 6.55 -6.38
CA VAL A 53 -15.63 6.52 -5.15
C VAL A 53 -14.76 6.69 -3.91
N THR A 54 -13.62 5.99 -3.86
CA THR A 54 -12.67 6.07 -2.76
C THR A 54 -12.11 7.47 -2.62
N PHE A 55 -11.64 8.07 -3.73
CA PHE A 55 -11.12 9.43 -3.77
C PHE A 55 -12.14 10.44 -3.24
N LYS A 56 -13.39 10.38 -3.74
CA LYS A 56 -14.47 11.28 -3.32
C LYS A 56 -14.79 11.17 -1.84
N SER A 57 -14.71 9.97 -1.27
CA SER A 57 -14.95 9.74 0.17
C SER A 57 -13.85 10.32 1.06
N LEU A 58 -12.61 10.36 0.57
CA LEU A 58 -11.44 10.89 1.28
C LEU A 58 -11.24 12.40 1.08
N HIS A 59 -11.76 12.96 -0.01
CA HIS A 59 -11.59 14.37 -0.40
C HIS A 59 -12.91 15.13 -0.45
N PRO A 60 -13.79 15.06 0.58
CA PRO A 60 -15.10 15.72 0.54
C PRO A 60 -15.00 17.25 0.38
N SER A 61 -13.87 17.85 0.78
CA SER A 61 -13.59 19.28 0.59
C SER A 61 -13.49 19.70 -0.88
N GLU A 62 -13.04 18.81 -1.77
CA GLU A 62 -13.02 19.08 -3.22
C GLU A 62 -14.43 19.10 -3.83
N TYR A 63 -15.43 18.61 -3.08
CA TYR A 63 -16.83 18.56 -3.48
C TYR A 63 -17.71 19.48 -2.62
N GLY A 64 -17.11 20.52 -2.03
CA GLY A 64 -17.83 21.59 -1.32
C GLY A 64 -18.24 21.29 0.12
N ALA A 65 -17.86 20.13 0.68
CA ALA A 65 -18.13 19.81 2.08
C ALA A 65 -16.98 20.28 2.99
N ALA A 66 -17.29 21.15 3.95
CA ALA A 66 -16.30 21.60 4.93
C ALA A 66 -15.93 20.47 5.91
N VAL A 67 -14.62 20.25 6.10
CA VAL A 67 -14.09 19.33 7.13
C VAL A 67 -13.32 20.14 8.15
N ALA A 68 -13.90 20.30 9.34
CA ALA A 68 -13.25 21.03 10.42
C ALA A 68 -12.08 20.21 11.00
N ALA A 69 -10.98 20.89 11.34
CA ALA A 69 -9.86 20.30 12.05
C ALA A 69 -10.29 19.77 13.43
N GLY A 70 -9.77 18.62 13.81
CA GLY A 70 -10.16 17.87 15.02
C GLY A 70 -11.51 17.17 14.94
N SER A 71 -12.24 17.27 13.81
CA SER A 71 -13.58 16.70 13.71
C SER A 71 -13.56 15.17 13.60
N ARG A 72 -14.70 14.54 13.96
CA ARG A 72 -14.91 13.10 13.74
C ARG A 72 -14.79 12.72 12.27
N GLN A 73 -15.19 13.61 11.36
CA GLN A 73 -15.10 13.38 9.92
C GLN A 73 -13.64 13.36 9.45
N GLU A 74 -12.83 14.31 9.91
CA GLU A 74 -11.38 14.31 9.63
C GLU A 74 -10.73 13.02 10.12
N LEU A 75 -11.06 12.57 11.34
CA LEU A 75 -10.54 11.31 11.86
C LEU A 75 -10.92 10.11 10.98
N LYS A 76 -12.16 10.05 10.47
CA LYS A 76 -12.58 8.97 9.56
C LYS A 76 -11.76 8.97 8.27
N ILE A 77 -11.51 10.14 7.70
CA ILE A 77 -10.68 10.29 6.49
C ILE A 77 -9.27 9.78 6.76
N LYS A 78 -8.66 10.22 7.87
CA LYS A 78 -7.33 9.79 8.30
C LYS A 78 -7.21 8.27 8.44
N VAL A 79 -8.14 7.67 9.18
CA VAL A 79 -8.19 6.21 9.43
C VAL A 79 -8.42 5.43 8.13
N ALA A 80 -9.30 5.91 7.25
CA ALA A 80 -9.52 5.28 5.94
C ALA A 80 -8.28 5.38 5.04
N ALA A 81 -7.58 6.53 5.07
CA ALA A 81 -6.35 6.72 4.31
C ALA A 81 -5.23 5.77 4.77
N GLU A 82 -5.09 5.58 6.09
CA GLU A 82 -4.18 4.60 6.69
C GLU A 82 -4.54 3.15 6.29
N PHE A 83 -5.83 2.80 6.34
CA PHE A 83 -6.31 1.49 5.89
C PHE A 83 -5.96 1.23 4.41
N ILE A 84 -6.27 2.18 3.52
CA ILE A 84 -6.07 2.02 2.07
C ILE A 84 -4.58 1.93 1.75
N GLY A 85 -3.75 2.76 2.36
CA GLY A 85 -2.30 2.71 2.19
C GLY A 85 -1.70 1.38 2.64
N THR A 86 -2.03 0.91 3.85
CA THR A 86 -1.54 -0.38 4.35
C THR A 86 -2.11 -1.56 3.57
N PHE A 87 -3.36 -1.49 3.12
CA PHE A 87 -3.95 -2.52 2.25
C PHE A 87 -3.12 -2.71 0.97
N PHE A 88 -2.83 -1.64 0.23
CA PHE A 88 -2.05 -1.76 -1.01
C PHE A 88 -0.59 -2.14 -0.76
N LEU A 89 0.02 -1.67 0.33
CA LEU A 89 1.34 -2.11 0.76
C LEU A 89 1.37 -3.63 0.98
N CYS A 90 0.49 -4.15 1.84
CA CYS A 90 0.45 -5.57 2.18
C CYS A 90 0.02 -6.44 1.00
N LEU A 91 -0.89 -5.97 0.14
CA LEU A 91 -1.31 -6.66 -1.08
C LEU A 91 -0.13 -6.80 -2.05
N THR A 92 0.63 -5.73 -2.24
CA THR A 92 1.83 -5.73 -3.07
C THR A 92 2.88 -6.66 -2.49
N ALA A 93 3.11 -6.63 -1.17
CA ALA A 93 4.06 -7.49 -0.49
C ALA A 93 3.70 -8.98 -0.62
N GLY A 94 2.46 -9.35 -0.30
CA GLY A 94 2.01 -10.75 -0.39
C GLY A 94 2.15 -11.31 -1.80
N LEU A 95 1.62 -10.59 -2.80
CA LEU A 95 1.71 -11.03 -4.20
C LEU A 95 3.14 -11.04 -4.75
N SER A 96 4.00 -10.11 -4.32
CA SER A 96 5.40 -10.07 -4.79
C SER A 96 6.23 -11.20 -4.18
N VAL A 97 6.10 -11.42 -2.87
CA VAL A 97 6.82 -12.49 -2.16
C VAL A 97 6.42 -13.86 -2.72
N LEU A 98 5.12 -14.12 -2.87
CA LEU A 98 4.62 -15.39 -3.41
C LEU A 98 4.91 -15.55 -4.91
N GLY A 99 4.95 -14.45 -5.67
CA GLY A 99 5.33 -14.47 -7.08
C GLY A 99 6.81 -14.70 -7.36
N GLY A 100 7.69 -14.60 -6.35
CA GLY A 100 9.12 -14.90 -6.48
C GLY A 100 9.92 -13.98 -7.42
N GLY A 101 9.38 -12.81 -7.78
CA GLY A 101 10.01 -11.91 -8.76
C GLY A 101 11.30 -11.25 -8.24
N ARG A 102 12.31 -11.08 -9.11
CA ARG A 102 13.61 -10.45 -8.75
C ARG A 102 13.50 -8.99 -8.28
N ALA A 103 12.38 -8.32 -8.56
CA ALA A 103 12.13 -6.93 -8.21
C ALA A 103 11.11 -6.75 -7.07
N SER A 104 10.80 -7.81 -6.31
CA SER A 104 9.79 -7.80 -5.26
C SER A 104 10.01 -6.71 -4.21
N GLY A 105 11.25 -6.57 -3.71
CA GLY A 105 11.58 -5.51 -2.75
C GLY A 105 11.30 -4.11 -3.30
N PHE A 106 11.67 -3.85 -4.55
CA PHE A 106 11.43 -2.54 -5.19
C PHE A 106 9.94 -2.30 -5.48
N ALA A 107 9.17 -3.35 -5.76
CA ALA A 107 7.73 -3.24 -5.94
C ALA A 107 7.02 -2.85 -4.63
N ILE A 108 7.41 -3.48 -3.52
CA ILE A 108 6.90 -3.19 -2.17
C ILE A 108 7.23 -1.75 -1.77
N ALA A 109 8.50 -1.37 -1.94
CA ALA A 109 8.99 -0.02 -1.66
C ALA A 109 8.21 1.02 -2.50
N SER A 110 8.11 0.79 -3.82
CA SER A 110 7.32 1.65 -4.73
C SER A 110 5.85 1.78 -4.33
N ALA A 111 5.21 0.71 -3.84
CA ALA A 111 3.84 0.78 -3.35
C ALA A 111 3.74 1.65 -2.10
N LEU A 112 4.65 1.48 -1.14
CA LEU A 112 4.72 2.34 0.05
C LEU A 112 4.90 3.81 -0.35
N MET A 113 5.89 4.12 -1.18
CA MET A 113 6.16 5.48 -1.67
C MET A 113 4.92 6.10 -2.32
N VAL A 114 4.27 5.40 -3.26
CA VAL A 114 3.11 5.93 -3.98
C VAL A 114 1.94 6.15 -3.02
N MET A 115 1.69 5.22 -2.08
CA MET A 115 0.62 5.41 -1.11
C MET A 115 0.91 6.55 -0.14
N VAL A 116 2.15 6.72 0.31
CA VAL A 116 2.57 7.87 1.12
C VAL A 116 2.34 9.19 0.37
N TYR A 117 2.66 9.26 -0.92
CA TYR A 117 2.34 10.46 -1.72
C TYR A 117 0.84 10.66 -1.94
N ALA A 118 0.07 9.58 -2.06
CA ALA A 118 -1.37 9.65 -2.33
C ALA A 118 -2.23 9.93 -1.09
N THR A 119 -1.80 9.51 0.10
CA THR A 119 -2.58 9.60 1.34
C THR A 119 -1.89 10.36 2.47
N GLY A 120 -0.60 10.68 2.32
CA GLY A 120 0.20 11.32 3.38
C GLY A 120 -0.31 12.70 3.79
N HIS A 121 -0.84 13.49 2.85
CA HIS A 121 -1.45 14.79 3.15
C HIS A 121 -2.75 14.66 3.96
N LEU A 122 -3.40 13.49 3.92
CA LEU A 122 -4.62 13.22 4.68
C LEU A 122 -4.28 12.79 6.12
N SER A 123 -3.45 11.76 6.28
CA SER A 123 -3.22 11.08 7.57
C SER A 123 -1.85 11.29 8.19
N GLY A 124 -0.88 11.82 7.46
CA GLY A 124 0.54 11.77 7.80
C GLY A 124 1.27 10.56 7.19
N GLY A 125 0.54 9.61 6.59
CA GLY A 125 1.12 8.51 5.81
C GLY A 125 1.95 7.56 6.66
N HIS A 126 1.48 7.19 7.87
CA HIS A 126 2.24 6.29 8.73
C HIS A 126 2.29 4.88 8.14
N LEU A 127 1.13 4.39 7.70
CA LEU A 127 0.86 3.12 7.02
C LEU A 127 1.44 1.87 7.72
N ASN A 128 1.85 2.01 8.98
CA ASN A 128 2.59 1.05 9.78
C ASN A 128 2.39 1.34 11.28
N PRO A 129 2.00 0.34 12.10
CA PRO A 129 1.82 0.53 13.54
C PRO A 129 3.09 0.94 14.28
N ALA A 130 4.26 0.41 13.89
CA ALA A 130 5.55 0.79 14.50
C ALA A 130 5.90 2.25 14.21
N VAL A 131 5.65 2.72 12.98
CA VAL A 131 5.81 4.13 12.62
C VAL A 131 4.85 5.01 13.44
N THR A 132 3.60 4.56 13.63
CA THR A 132 2.62 5.26 14.46
C THR A 132 3.05 5.37 15.92
N VAL A 133 3.58 4.28 16.48
CA VAL A 133 4.17 4.28 17.82
C VAL A 133 5.39 5.19 17.89
N ALA A 134 6.25 5.20 16.88
CA ALA A 134 7.42 6.07 16.82
C ALA A 134 7.02 7.56 16.86
N PHE A 135 6.04 7.97 16.06
CA PHE A 135 5.49 9.33 16.12
C PHE A 135 4.91 9.67 17.50
N LEU A 136 4.14 8.75 18.09
CA LEU A 136 3.57 8.94 19.42
C LEU A 136 4.68 9.11 20.49
N ALA A 137 5.72 8.29 20.42
CA ALA A 137 6.85 8.30 21.35
C ALA A 137 7.73 9.56 21.23
N THR A 138 7.66 10.31 20.12
CA THR A 138 8.37 11.59 20.03
C THR A 138 7.74 12.70 20.86
N GLU A 139 6.50 12.53 21.33
CA GLU A 139 5.74 13.51 22.12
C GLU A 139 5.60 14.91 21.48
N ARG A 140 5.81 15.02 20.16
CA ARG A 140 5.73 16.29 19.40
C ARG A 140 4.29 16.81 19.20
N GLY A 141 3.29 16.15 19.77
CA GLY A 141 1.87 16.51 19.59
C GLY A 141 1.31 16.28 18.19
N ILE A 142 2.02 15.52 17.34
CA ILE A 142 1.60 15.21 15.95
C ILE A 142 0.38 14.27 15.93
N ILE A 143 0.36 13.29 16.84
CA ILE A 143 -0.71 12.30 16.95
C ILE A 143 -1.10 12.12 18.41
N THR A 144 -2.41 11.98 18.67
CA THR A 144 -2.93 11.67 20.01
C THR A 144 -2.93 10.16 20.27
N ASN A 145 -2.88 9.74 21.55
CA ASN A 145 -3.03 8.32 21.95
C ASN A 145 -4.24 7.64 21.28
N ARG A 146 -5.37 8.37 21.23
CA ARG A 146 -6.60 7.86 20.63
C ARG A 146 -6.47 7.67 19.12
N GLN A 147 -5.86 8.63 18.41
CA GLN A 147 -5.60 8.51 16.98
C GLN A 147 -4.63 7.37 16.67
N ALA A 148 -3.55 7.24 17.46
CA ALA A 148 -2.58 6.17 17.32
C ALA A 148 -3.24 4.78 17.43
N GLY A 149 -4.15 4.60 18.40
CA GLY A 149 -4.94 3.37 18.52
C GLY A 149 -5.80 3.08 17.28
N TRP A 150 -6.48 4.11 16.74
CA TRP A 150 -7.27 3.93 15.51
C TRP A 150 -6.42 3.65 14.28
N TYR A 151 -5.25 4.29 14.16
CA TYR A 151 -4.31 4.05 13.07
C TYR A 151 -3.79 2.61 13.11
N ALA A 152 -3.33 2.14 14.27
CA ALA A 152 -2.87 0.77 14.43
C ALA A 152 -3.96 -0.24 14.06
N ALA A 153 -5.20 -0.01 14.52
CA ALA A 153 -6.33 -0.87 14.18
C ALA A 153 -6.66 -0.85 12.66
N SER A 154 -6.62 0.32 12.02
CA SER A 154 -6.86 0.42 10.57
C SER A 154 -5.76 -0.19 9.72
N GLN A 155 -4.50 -0.04 10.14
CA GLN A 155 -3.35 -0.61 9.44
C GLN A 155 -3.38 -2.15 9.53
N LEU A 156 -3.62 -2.69 10.73
CA LEU A 156 -3.75 -4.15 10.93
C LEU A 156 -4.94 -4.72 10.14
N SER A 157 -6.09 -4.05 10.15
CA SER A 157 -7.24 -4.49 9.34
C SER A 157 -6.98 -4.37 7.83
N GLY A 158 -6.27 -3.34 7.37
CA GLY A 158 -5.82 -3.22 5.99
C GLY A 158 -4.93 -4.38 5.56
N GLY A 159 -3.98 -4.77 6.42
CA GLY A 159 -3.12 -5.94 6.21
C GLY A 159 -3.91 -7.26 6.17
N LEU A 160 -4.88 -7.44 7.07
CA LEU A 160 -5.75 -8.62 7.09
C LEU A 160 -6.62 -8.74 5.82
N VAL A 161 -7.22 -7.63 5.38
CA VAL A 161 -8.02 -7.61 4.15
C VAL A 161 -7.12 -7.86 2.93
N ALA A 162 -5.91 -7.32 2.91
CA ALA A 162 -4.94 -7.61 1.86
C ALA A 162 -4.58 -9.10 1.79
N ALA A 163 -4.36 -9.75 2.93
CA ALA A 163 -4.13 -11.20 3.02
C ALA A 163 -5.31 -12.01 2.50
N ALA A 164 -6.54 -11.64 2.90
CA ALA A 164 -7.75 -12.28 2.39
C ALA A 164 -7.91 -12.14 0.86
N VAL A 165 -7.27 -11.14 0.24
CA VAL A 165 -7.26 -10.95 -1.22
C VAL A 165 -6.10 -11.70 -1.88
N TYR A 166 -4.85 -11.56 -1.40
CA TYR A 166 -3.70 -12.14 -2.10
C TYR A 166 -3.61 -13.66 -1.94
N THR A 167 -4.01 -14.23 -0.81
CA THR A 167 -3.91 -15.68 -0.57
C THR A 167 -4.71 -16.49 -1.60
N PRO A 168 -6.01 -16.22 -1.85
CA PRO A 168 -6.74 -16.95 -2.89
C PRO A 168 -6.26 -16.64 -4.31
N VAL A 169 -5.74 -15.45 -4.57
CA VAL A 169 -5.15 -15.09 -5.87
C VAL A 169 -3.86 -15.90 -6.12
N ALA A 170 -3.02 -16.03 -5.10
CA ALA A 170 -1.77 -16.76 -5.20
C ALA A 170 -1.92 -18.27 -5.07
N GLY A 171 -3.01 -18.74 -4.46
CA GLY A 171 -3.21 -20.15 -4.13
C GLY A 171 -2.26 -20.67 -3.05
N ASP A 172 -1.57 -19.78 -2.33
CA ASP A 172 -0.54 -20.09 -1.36
C ASP A 172 -0.45 -19.00 -0.26
N ALA A 173 0.27 -19.30 0.81
CA ALA A 173 0.53 -18.40 1.92
C ALA A 173 2.00 -18.45 2.35
N PHE A 174 2.48 -17.35 2.93
CA PHE A 174 3.85 -17.28 3.45
C PHE A 174 3.86 -17.56 4.96
N GLU A 175 4.69 -18.53 5.38
CA GLU A 175 4.90 -18.83 6.80
C GLU A 175 5.96 -17.91 7.41
N LEU A 176 5.59 -17.17 8.45
CA LEU A 176 6.55 -16.36 9.20
C LEU A 176 7.40 -17.23 10.11
N GLY A 177 8.72 -17.12 9.98
CA GLY A 177 9.68 -17.81 10.83
C GLY A 177 11.12 -17.41 10.46
N PRO A 178 12.12 -17.95 11.20
CA PRO A 178 13.51 -17.80 10.80
C PRO A 178 13.75 -18.38 9.39
N GLY A 179 14.47 -17.61 8.56
CA GLY A 179 14.91 -18.10 7.26
C GLY A 179 15.92 -19.25 7.37
N GLU A 180 16.19 -19.93 6.25
CA GLU A 180 17.11 -21.06 6.20
C GLU A 180 18.49 -20.71 6.78
N GLY A 181 18.95 -21.50 7.76
CA GLY A 181 20.23 -21.28 8.44
C GLY A 181 20.22 -20.23 9.56
N PHE A 182 19.08 -19.60 9.87
CA PHE A 182 18.94 -18.60 10.92
C PHE A 182 18.05 -19.08 12.08
N GLY A 183 18.25 -18.49 13.26
CA GLY A 183 17.39 -18.67 14.43
C GLY A 183 16.69 -17.38 14.85
N TRP A 184 15.87 -17.46 15.90
CA TRP A 184 15.09 -16.32 16.41
C TRP A 184 15.91 -15.09 16.80
N LEU A 185 17.15 -15.28 17.27
CA LEU A 185 18.04 -14.14 17.55
C LEU A 185 18.36 -13.34 16.28
N GLY A 186 18.53 -14.02 15.14
CA GLY A 186 18.73 -13.38 13.84
C GLY A 186 17.50 -12.60 13.41
N VAL A 187 16.31 -13.20 13.55
CA VAL A 187 15.03 -12.55 13.26
C VAL A 187 14.85 -11.27 14.09
N VAL A 188 14.98 -11.37 15.41
CA VAL A 188 14.81 -10.22 16.32
C VAL A 188 15.81 -9.12 16.01
N SER A 189 17.07 -9.47 15.74
CA SER A 189 18.11 -8.49 15.38
C SER A 189 17.79 -7.77 14.08
N ALA A 190 17.36 -8.49 13.04
CA ALA A 190 17.02 -7.93 11.75
C ALA A 190 15.78 -7.03 11.84
N GLU A 191 14.68 -7.54 12.41
CA GLU A 191 13.42 -6.82 12.55
C GLU A 191 13.58 -5.54 13.38
N LEU A 192 14.34 -5.60 14.48
CA LEU A 192 14.62 -4.41 15.30
C LEU A 192 15.43 -3.37 14.51
N THR A 193 16.50 -3.79 13.84
CA THR A 193 17.43 -2.87 13.16
C THR A 193 16.75 -2.18 11.98
N PHE A 194 16.06 -2.93 11.13
CA PHE A 194 15.41 -2.36 9.95
C PHE A 194 14.11 -1.61 10.28
N THR A 195 13.37 -2.02 11.32
CA THR A 195 12.23 -1.22 11.81
C THR A 195 12.70 0.09 12.43
N LEU A 196 13.83 0.08 13.16
CA LEU A 196 14.46 1.30 13.66
C LEU A 196 14.86 2.21 12.50
N ALA A 197 15.53 1.67 11.48
CA ALA A 197 15.93 2.45 10.30
C ALA A 197 14.71 3.08 9.61
N LEU A 198 13.66 2.29 9.36
CA LEU A 198 12.40 2.77 8.78
C LEU A 198 11.78 3.89 9.63
N CYS A 199 11.56 3.65 10.92
CA CYS A 199 10.93 4.63 11.81
C CYS A 199 11.76 5.92 11.92
N TYR A 200 13.09 5.78 12.03
CA TYR A 200 13.99 6.92 12.08
C TYR A 200 13.95 7.74 10.79
N VAL A 201 14.00 7.09 9.62
CA VAL A 201 13.90 7.77 8.32
C VAL A 201 12.58 8.52 8.23
N VAL A 202 11.45 7.87 8.50
CA VAL A 202 10.12 8.51 8.48
C VAL A 202 10.08 9.74 9.39
N LEU A 203 10.55 9.62 10.64
CA LEU A 203 10.61 10.73 11.58
C LEU A 203 11.53 11.86 11.10
N ALA A 204 12.68 11.54 10.51
CA ALA A 204 13.63 12.53 10.02
C ALA A 204 13.06 13.31 8.83
N VAL A 205 12.53 12.62 7.83
CA VAL A 205 12.08 13.26 6.57
C VAL A 205 10.80 14.07 6.76
N THR A 206 9.89 13.62 7.64
CA THR A 206 8.68 14.38 7.98
C THR A 206 8.97 15.66 8.76
N THR A 207 10.18 15.81 9.31
CA THR A 207 10.62 17.01 10.05
C THR A 207 11.27 18.07 9.15
N TYR A 208 11.96 17.68 8.08
CA TYR A 208 12.87 18.58 7.35
C TYR A 208 12.39 19.00 5.95
N SER A 209 11.79 18.10 5.16
CA SER A 209 11.26 18.46 3.82
C SER A 209 10.12 17.53 3.41
N LYS A 210 8.99 18.14 3.03
CA LYS A 210 7.79 17.43 2.56
C LYS A 210 7.85 17.01 1.09
N ASP A 211 8.89 17.39 0.36
CA ASP A 211 8.91 17.21 -1.10
C ASP A 211 9.36 15.80 -1.50
N MET A 212 10.27 15.20 -0.73
CA MET A 212 10.90 13.91 -1.04
C MET A 212 10.62 12.80 -0.02
N PHE A 213 9.74 13.04 0.96
CA PHE A 213 9.54 12.09 2.07
C PHE A 213 9.01 10.73 1.59
N GLY A 214 8.10 10.69 0.62
CA GLY A 214 7.61 9.43 0.05
C GLY A 214 8.74 8.61 -0.57
N LEU A 215 9.65 9.24 -1.33
CA LEU A 215 10.80 8.56 -1.94
C LEU A 215 11.78 8.04 -0.90
N ALA A 216 11.97 8.74 0.22
CA ALA A 216 12.88 8.30 1.26
C ALA A 216 12.33 7.13 2.10
N ILE A 217 11.01 6.98 2.16
CA ILE A 217 10.34 5.97 2.99
C ILE A 217 10.13 4.65 2.22
N GLY A 218 9.87 4.73 0.90
CA GLY A 218 9.65 3.56 0.03
C GLY A 218 10.71 3.38 -1.04
#